data_AF-A0A3C0BHR7-F1
#
_entry.id   AF-A0A3C0BHR7-F1
#
_cell.length_a   1.000
_cell.length_b   1.000
_cell.length_c   1.000
_cell.angle_alpha   90.00
_cell.angle_beta   90.00
_cell.angle_gamma   90.00
#
_symmetry.space_group_name_H-M   'P 1'
#
loop_
_entity.id
_entity.type
_entity.pdbx_description
1 polymer ?
#
loop_
_entity_poly.entity_id
_entity_poly.type
_entity_poly.pdbx_seq_one_letter_code
_entity_poly.pdbx_strand_id
1 'polypeptide(L)'
;MKRVLQILFGYILFCFCVCLAAGFFTGALPELLEKSVRMYRLYAGLRLFCRILPAVAVTGFIIGSAVSFGRSPEGSVMRFSPAMFERYRHVIVMGLVCSFVLTCAAEIGTPFLGSKQQQLEQLPKLVREYVRIGTNAYASGDSGSAYQYAQLAVKIDPKSGEALQLAAKAESAVKSFRKNQKSAILPEISRGVSEEGYTVS
;
A
#
# COMPACT_ATOMS: atom_id res chain seq x y z
N MET A 1 26.31 11.14 26.77
CA MET A 1 25.09 10.72 26.05
C MET A 1 25.24 10.47 24.55
N LYS A 2 26.10 11.18 23.81
CA LYS A 2 26.32 10.95 22.36
C LYS A 2 26.56 9.47 22.00
N ARG A 3 27.33 8.74 22.82
CA ARG A 3 27.63 7.32 22.62
C ARG A 3 26.41 6.39 22.80
N VAL A 4 25.56 6.65 23.78
CA VAL A 4 24.30 5.89 23.96
C VAL A 4 23.46 5.98 22.70
N LEU A 5 23.35 7.20 22.15
CA LEU A 5 22.57 7.47 20.95
C LEU A 5 23.20 6.83 19.71
N GLN A 6 24.53 6.84 19.59
CA GLN A 6 25.25 6.15 18.52
C GLN A 6 25.05 4.63 18.56
N ILE A 7 25.16 4.02 19.75
CA ILE A 7 24.96 2.58 19.93
C ILE A 7 23.51 2.21 19.62
N LEU A 8 22.55 2.95 20.19
CA LEU A 8 21.12 2.73 19.94
C LEU A 8 20.78 2.85 18.45
N PHE A 9 21.28 3.90 17.78
CA PHE A 9 21.07 4.08 16.35
C PHE A 9 21.69 2.94 15.53
N GLY A 10 22.89 2.49 15.89
CA GLY A 10 23.53 1.34 15.24
C GLY A 10 22.70 0.06 15.36
N TYR A 11 22.16 -0.23 16.54
CA TYR A 11 21.27 -1.40 16.76
C TYR A 11 19.97 -1.30 15.96
N ILE A 12 19.34 -0.13 15.96
CA ILE A 12 18.10 0.10 15.20
C ILE A 12 18.35 -0.03 13.70
N LEU A 13 19.43 0.57 13.18
CA LEU A 13 19.78 0.51 11.75
C LEU A 13 20.11 -0.93 11.32
N PHE A 14 20.90 -1.65 12.12
CA PHE A 14 21.21 -3.04 11.84
C PHE A 14 19.94 -3.90 11.81
N CYS A 15 19.08 -3.77 12.82
CA CYS A 15 17.80 -4.47 12.85
C CYS A 15 16.91 -4.10 11.67
N PHE A 16 16.87 -2.83 11.27
CA PHE A 16 16.12 -2.37 10.11
C PHE A 16 16.56 -3.09 8.83
N CYS A 17 17.87 -3.15 8.57
CA CYS A 17 18.43 -3.86 7.43
C CYS A 17 18.09 -5.35 7.44
N VAL A 18 18.23 -6.01 8.60
CA VAL A 18 17.92 -7.44 8.75
C VAL A 18 16.44 -7.72 8.53
N CYS A 19 15.54 -6.90 9.09
CA CYS A 19 14.10 -7.05 8.91
C CYS A 19 13.67 -6.81 7.45
N LEU A 20 14.28 -5.85 6.76
CA LEU A 20 14.04 -5.65 5.33
C LEU A 20 14.49 -6.87 4.53
N ALA A 21 15.72 -7.34 4.74
CA ALA A 21 16.22 -8.54 4.08
C ALA A 21 15.29 -9.73 4.32
N ALA A 22 14.90 -9.96 5.58
CA ALA A 22 13.94 -11.00 5.93
C ALA A 22 12.61 -10.84 5.18
N GLY A 23 12.04 -9.65 5.07
CA GLY A 23 10.82 -9.40 4.30
C GLY A 23 10.93 -9.69 2.80
N PHE A 24 12.14 -9.65 2.24
CA PHE A 24 12.39 -10.03 0.83
C PHE A 24 12.58 -11.53 0.63
N PHE A 25 13.21 -12.22 1.59
CA PHE A 25 13.56 -13.66 1.52
C PHE A 25 12.53 -14.59 2.16
N THR A 26 11.70 -14.12 3.08
CA THR A 26 10.72 -14.93 3.82
C THR A 26 9.29 -14.51 3.51
N GLY A 27 8.46 -15.50 3.12
CA GLY A 27 7.02 -15.31 2.89
C GLY A 27 6.52 -16.11 1.69
N ALA A 28 5.52 -16.97 1.92
CA ALA A 28 4.67 -17.46 0.83
C ALA A 28 3.89 -16.25 0.29
N LEU A 29 4.00 -15.98 -1.01
CA LEU A 29 3.29 -14.87 -1.62
C LEU A 29 1.81 -15.22 -1.71
N PRO A 30 0.90 -14.41 -1.13
CA PRO A 30 -0.50 -14.45 -1.54
C PRO A 30 -0.59 -14.14 -3.04
N GLU A 31 -1.73 -14.44 -3.64
CA GLU A 31 -2.01 -14.08 -5.02
C GLU A 31 -2.07 -12.55 -5.15
N LEU A 32 -0.97 -11.94 -5.56
CA LEU A 32 -0.77 -10.49 -5.69
C LEU A 32 -0.53 -10.13 -7.15
N LEU A 33 -0.96 -8.94 -7.54
CA LEU A 33 -0.59 -8.36 -8.83
C LEU A 33 0.94 -8.31 -8.95
N GLU A 34 1.52 -8.76 -10.06
CA GLU A 34 2.98 -8.84 -10.25
C GLU A 34 3.71 -7.52 -9.94
N LYS A 35 3.07 -6.39 -10.26
CA LYS A 35 3.60 -5.04 -10.01
C LYS A 35 3.68 -4.69 -8.51
N SER A 36 2.82 -5.28 -7.69
CA SER A 36 2.65 -4.95 -6.26
C SER A 36 3.49 -5.81 -5.32
N VAL A 37 4.12 -6.88 -5.83
CA VAL A 37 4.92 -7.84 -5.04
C VAL A 37 6.05 -7.16 -4.27
N ARG A 38 6.81 -6.25 -4.92
CA ARG A 38 7.92 -5.54 -4.27
C ARG A 38 7.45 -4.65 -3.12
N MET A 39 6.33 -3.95 -3.30
CA MET A 39 5.75 -3.10 -2.25
C MET A 39 5.21 -3.93 -1.09
N TYR A 40 4.59 -5.08 -1.37
CA TYR A 40 4.12 -5.99 -0.34
C TYR A 40 5.26 -6.53 0.54
N ARG A 41 6.37 -6.97 -0.08
CA ARG A 41 7.57 -7.44 0.62
C ARG A 41 8.21 -6.33 1.47
N LEU A 42 8.27 -5.10 0.94
CA LEU A 42 8.76 -3.95 1.69
C LEU A 42 7.91 -3.67 2.93
N TYR A 43 6.58 -3.66 2.79
CA TYR A 43 5.67 -3.48 3.93
C TYR A 43 5.75 -4.65 4.91
N ALA A 44 5.96 -5.88 4.44
CA ALA A 44 6.14 -7.04 5.32
C ALA A 44 7.40 -6.91 6.18
N GLY A 45 8.54 -6.55 5.57
CA GLY A 45 9.79 -6.29 6.29
C GLY A 45 9.67 -5.13 7.28
N LEU A 46 9.02 -4.04 6.88
CA LEU A 46 8.84 -2.88 7.74
C LEU A 46 7.86 -3.15 8.90
N ARG A 47 6.83 -3.99 8.69
CA ARG A 47 5.93 -4.46 9.74
C ARG A 47 6.66 -5.36 10.74
N LEU A 48 7.53 -6.24 10.26
CA LEU A 48 8.39 -7.07 11.11
C LEU A 48 9.34 -6.21 11.94
N PHE A 49 9.92 -5.17 11.34
CA PHE A 49 10.72 -4.19 12.05
C PHE A 49 9.95 -3.50 13.17
N CYS A 50 8.75 -2.95 12.90
CA CYS A 50 7.91 -2.32 13.94
C CYS A 50 7.58 -3.27 15.09
N ARG A 51 7.40 -4.57 14.80
CA ARG A 51 7.13 -5.59 15.82
C ARG A 51 8.35 -5.88 16.73
N ILE A 52 9.55 -5.89 16.16
CA ILE A 52 10.80 -6.21 16.89
C ILE A 52 11.44 -4.97 17.51
N LEU A 53 11.10 -3.78 17.02
CA LEU A 53 11.64 -2.48 17.43
C LEU A 53 11.66 -2.28 18.97
N PRO A 54 10.61 -2.62 19.75
CA PRO A 54 10.65 -2.47 21.21
C PRO A 54 11.78 -3.27 21.86
N ALA A 55 11.96 -4.54 21.46
CA ALA A 55 13.01 -5.39 22.01
C ALA A 55 14.41 -4.85 21.69
N VAL A 56 14.62 -4.37 20.46
CA VAL A 56 15.91 -3.82 20.03
C VAL A 56 16.20 -2.46 20.66
N ALA A 57 15.19 -1.62 20.82
CA ALA A 57 15.33 -0.32 21.48
C ALA A 57 15.72 -0.49 22.96
N VAL A 58 15.05 -1.40 23.69
CA VAL A 58 15.36 -1.67 25.11
C VAL A 58 16.78 -2.22 25.26
N THR A 59 17.17 -3.20 24.44
CA THR A 59 18.52 -3.79 24.51
C THR A 59 19.60 -2.78 24.15
N GLY A 60 19.44 -2.03 23.05
CA GLY A 60 20.37 -0.97 22.66
C GLY A 60 20.48 0.14 23.71
N PHE A 61 19.37 0.50 24.36
CA PHE A 61 19.35 1.51 25.42
C PHE A 61 20.10 1.05 26.68
N ILE A 62 19.87 -0.19 27.13
CA ILE A 62 20.55 -0.76 28.30
C ILE A 62 22.05 -0.88 28.03
N ILE A 63 22.44 -1.48 26.91
CA ILE A 63 23.86 -1.66 26.54
C ILE A 63 24.54 -0.30 26.37
N GLY A 64 23.89 0.63 25.67
CA GLY A 64 24.42 1.98 25.48
C GLY A 64 24.65 2.70 26.82
N SER A 65 23.69 2.60 27.74
CA SER A 65 23.78 3.19 29.08
C SER A 65 24.89 2.55 29.90
N ALA A 66 25.00 1.22 29.92
CA ALA A 66 26.06 0.49 30.61
C ALA A 66 27.46 0.90 30.10
N VAL A 67 27.65 0.97 28.78
CA VAL A 67 28.92 1.39 28.17
C VAL A 67 29.23 2.86 28.49
N SER A 68 28.23 3.72 28.46
CA SER A 68 28.42 5.15 28.77
C SER A 68 28.78 5.38 30.23
N PHE A 69 28.26 4.58 31.16
CA PHE A 69 28.59 4.69 32.58
C PHE A 69 29.93 4.05 32.92
N GLY A 70 30.25 2.89 32.34
CA GLY A 70 31.50 2.18 32.59
C GLY A 70 32.75 2.93 32.12
N ARG A 71 32.65 3.75 31.06
CA ARG A 71 33.79 4.51 30.51
C ARG A 71 33.98 5.91 31.07
N SER A 72 33.03 6.41 31.86
CA SER A 72 33.12 7.74 32.46
C SER A 72 32.71 7.66 33.94
N PRO A 73 33.52 7.03 34.81
CA PRO A 73 33.19 6.93 36.24
C PRO A 73 33.34 8.27 36.99
N GLU A 74 34.05 9.24 36.40
CA GLU A 74 34.41 10.51 37.03
C GLU A 74 33.18 11.29 37.51
N GLY A 75 33.24 11.76 38.77
CA GLY A 75 32.19 12.53 39.42
C GLY A 75 31.02 11.73 39.99
N SER A 76 30.90 10.43 39.70
CA SER A 76 29.76 9.59 40.12
C SER A 76 30.11 8.57 41.22
N VAL A 77 31.30 8.67 41.82
CA VAL A 77 31.80 7.72 42.84
C VAL A 77 31.10 7.90 44.18
N MET A 78 30.73 9.14 44.54
CA MET A 78 29.90 9.42 45.70
C MET A 78 28.41 9.33 45.36
N ARG A 79 27.67 8.64 46.23
CA ARG A 79 26.21 8.57 46.21
C ARG A 79 25.64 9.99 46.36
N PHE A 80 24.65 10.35 45.55
CA PHE A 80 24.03 11.70 45.50
C PHE A 80 24.91 12.84 44.98
N SER A 81 25.96 12.54 44.22
CA SER A 81 26.72 13.57 43.51
C SER A 81 25.87 14.28 42.45
N PRO A 82 26.11 15.59 42.18
CA PRO A 82 25.43 16.32 41.11
C PRO A 82 25.54 15.63 39.73
N ALA A 83 26.69 15.02 39.43
CA ALA A 83 26.93 14.28 38.21
C ALA A 83 26.06 13.01 38.09
N MET A 84 25.70 12.36 39.21
CA MET A 84 24.76 11.24 39.21
C MET A 84 23.34 11.69 38.82
N PHE A 85 22.87 12.82 39.38
CA PHE A 85 21.55 13.37 39.05
C PHE A 85 21.44 13.82 37.59
N GLU A 86 22.50 14.41 37.03
CA GLU A 86 22.53 14.81 35.62
C GLU A 86 22.40 13.58 34.70
N ARG A 87 23.13 12.49 34.99
CA ARG A 87 23.03 11.23 34.23
C ARG A 87 21.66 10.60 34.38
N TYR A 88 21.10 10.59 35.58
CA TYR A 88 19.77 10.06 35.84
C TYR A 88 18.70 10.84 35.06
N ARG A 89 18.75 12.18 35.08
CA ARG A 89 17.86 13.03 34.27
C ARG A 89 17.92 12.65 32.80
N HIS A 90 19.12 12.43 32.26
CA HIS A 90 19.27 12.04 30.87
C HIS A 90 18.71 10.65 30.56
N VAL A 91 18.86 9.67 31.46
CA VAL A 91 18.25 8.34 31.31
C VAL A 91 16.73 8.45 31.27
N ILE A 92 16.12 9.24 32.17
CA ILE A 92 14.68 9.47 32.17
C ILE A 92 14.23 10.11 30.86
N VAL A 93 14.86 11.22 30.44
CA VAL A 93 14.48 11.92 29.21
C VAL A 93 14.59 11.00 28.00
N MET A 94 15.67 10.23 27.87
CA MET A 94 15.84 9.30 26.76
C MET A 94 14.86 8.13 26.82
N GLY A 95 14.55 7.62 28.01
CA GLY A 95 13.54 6.59 28.21
C GLY A 95 12.15 7.07 27.79
N LEU A 96 11.78 8.31 28.14
CA LEU A 96 10.51 8.92 27.71
C LEU A 96 10.45 9.09 26.19
N VAL A 97 11.53 9.58 25.57
CA VAL A 97 11.62 9.72 24.10
C VAL A 97 11.50 8.35 23.43
N CYS A 98 12.22 7.33 23.92
CA CYS A 98 12.12 5.97 23.38
C CYS A 98 10.71 5.41 23.53
N SER A 99 10.09 5.56 24.71
CA SER A 99 8.72 5.12 24.95
C SER A 99 7.75 5.78 23.98
N PHE A 100 7.87 7.10 23.78
CA PHE A 100 7.03 7.83 22.82
C PHE A 100 7.19 7.30 21.40
N VAL A 101 8.43 7.13 20.92
CA VAL A 101 8.71 6.60 19.58
C VAL A 101 8.16 5.19 19.41
N LEU A 102 8.31 4.33 20.43
CA LEU A 102 7.79 2.96 20.41
C LEU A 102 6.26 2.94 20.40
N THR A 103 5.60 3.79 21.18
CA THR A 103 4.14 3.93 21.15
C THR A 103 3.66 4.38 19.77
N CYS A 104 4.29 5.39 19.16
CA CYS A 104 3.95 5.81 17.79
C CYS A 104 4.16 4.68 16.78
N ALA A 105 5.26 3.91 16.88
CA ALA A 105 5.51 2.79 15.97
C ALA A 105 4.46 1.67 16.13
N ALA A 106 4.04 1.38 17.37
CA ALA A 106 3.04 0.37 17.67
C ALA A 106 1.62 0.79 17.21
N GLU A 107 1.18 1.97 17.63
CA GLU A 107 -0.20 2.44 17.46
C GLU A 107 -0.48 3.04 16.08
N ILE A 108 0.53 3.61 15.42
CA ILE A 108 0.35 4.26 14.11
C ILE A 108 1.03 3.41 13.03
N GLY A 109 2.29 3.05 13.24
CA GLY A 109 3.08 2.31 12.26
C GLY A 109 2.45 0.96 11.91
N THR A 110 2.26 0.10 12.90
CA THR A 110 1.76 -1.26 12.67
C THR A 110 0.41 -1.32 11.94
N PRO A 111 -0.65 -0.59 12.36
CA PRO A 111 -1.93 -0.62 11.64
C PRO A 111 -1.84 0.03 10.26
N PHE A 112 -1.10 1.14 10.10
CA PHE A 112 -0.93 1.79 8.80
C PHE A 112 -0.33 0.84 7.76
N LEU A 113 0.74 0.13 8.13
CA LEU A 113 1.35 -0.88 7.27
C LEU A 113 0.42 -2.06 6.99
N GLY A 114 -0.31 -2.52 8.01
CA GLY A 114 -1.29 -3.59 7.88
C GLY A 114 -2.40 -3.25 6.88
N SER A 115 -2.98 -2.05 6.97
CA SER A 115 -4.01 -1.59 6.04
C SER A 115 -3.49 -1.48 4.61
N LYS A 116 -2.25 -1.03 4.41
CA LYS A 116 -1.63 -0.98 3.07
C LYS A 116 -1.42 -2.38 2.49
N GLN A 117 -1.01 -3.35 3.30
CA GLN A 117 -0.91 -4.75 2.85
C GLN A 117 -2.26 -5.33 2.47
N GLN A 118 -3.30 -5.13 3.30
CA GLN A 118 -4.65 -5.61 2.99
C GLN A 118 -5.23 -4.98 1.73
N GLN A 119 -4.99 -3.68 1.49
CA GLN A 119 -5.37 -3.03 0.23
C GLN A 119 -4.70 -3.71 -0.97
N LEU A 120 -3.43 -4.08 -0.86
CA LEU A 120 -2.72 -4.77 -1.92
C LEU A 120 -3.24 -6.19 -2.19
N GLU A 121 -3.69 -6.90 -1.15
CA GLU A 121 -4.29 -8.23 -1.26
C GLU A 121 -5.73 -8.21 -1.82
N GLN A 122 -6.46 -7.12 -1.64
CA GLN A 122 -7.84 -6.98 -2.13
C GLN A 122 -7.91 -6.57 -3.61
N LEU A 123 -6.91 -5.85 -4.12
CA LEU A 123 -6.82 -5.42 -5.52
C LEU A 123 -7.04 -6.56 -6.55
N PRO A 124 -6.37 -7.72 -6.47
CA PRO A 124 -6.59 -8.80 -7.45
C PRO A 124 -7.99 -9.40 -7.39
N LYS A 125 -8.59 -9.49 -6.19
CA LYS A 125 -9.99 -9.93 -6.02
C LYS A 125 -10.96 -8.95 -6.67
N LEU A 126 -10.70 -7.66 -6.53
CA LEU A 126 -11.52 -6.60 -7.12
C LEU A 126 -11.45 -6.63 -8.67
N VAL A 127 -10.26 -6.84 -9.25
CA VAL A 127 -10.11 -7.00 -10.70
C VAL A 127 -10.92 -8.20 -11.21
N ARG A 128 -10.83 -9.35 -10.53
CA ARG A 128 -11.61 -10.55 -10.88
C ARG A 128 -13.10 -10.28 -10.84
N GLU A 129 -13.57 -9.56 -9.82
CA GLU A 129 -14.98 -9.24 -9.67
C GLU A 129 -15.47 -8.31 -10.79
N TYR A 130 -14.69 -7.29 -11.17
CA TYR A 130 -15.03 -6.43 -12.31
C TYR A 130 -15.06 -7.18 -13.64
N VAL A 131 -14.11 -8.10 -13.86
CA VAL A 131 -14.12 -8.95 -15.06
C VAL A 131 -15.38 -9.83 -15.06
N ARG A 132 -15.72 -10.46 -13.93
CA ARG A 132 -16.91 -11.31 -13.78
C ARG A 132 -18.22 -10.56 -14.05
N ILE A 133 -18.38 -9.38 -13.46
CA ILE A 133 -19.57 -8.54 -13.66
C ILE A 133 -19.64 -8.09 -15.14
N GLY A 134 -18.51 -7.67 -15.71
CA GLY A 134 -18.44 -7.25 -17.11
C GLY A 134 -18.73 -8.38 -18.09
N THR A 135 -18.26 -9.60 -17.84
CA THR A 135 -18.61 -10.78 -18.66
C THR A 135 -20.09 -11.12 -18.58
N ASN A 136 -20.70 -11.02 -17.41
CA ASN A 136 -22.13 -11.27 -17.24
C ASN A 136 -22.97 -10.21 -17.98
N ALA A 137 -22.62 -8.93 -17.85
CA ALA A 137 -23.27 -7.84 -18.58
C ALA A 137 -23.16 -8.03 -20.10
N TYR A 138 -21.99 -8.46 -20.60
CA TYR A 138 -21.79 -8.77 -22.01
C TYR A 138 -22.67 -9.94 -22.47
N ALA A 139 -22.76 -11.00 -21.67
CA ALA A 139 -23.61 -12.16 -21.97
C ALA A 139 -25.12 -11.81 -21.95
N SER A 140 -25.53 -10.85 -21.12
CA SER A 140 -26.89 -10.31 -21.09
C SER A 140 -27.19 -9.30 -22.21
N GLY A 141 -26.22 -9.01 -23.09
CA GLY A 141 -26.37 -8.07 -24.21
C GLY A 141 -26.13 -6.60 -23.86
N ASP A 142 -25.89 -6.27 -22.58
CA ASP A 142 -25.54 -4.91 -22.14
C ASP A 142 -24.05 -4.62 -22.38
N SER A 143 -23.73 -4.37 -23.64
CA SER A 143 -22.37 -4.08 -24.10
C SER A 143 -21.83 -2.76 -23.54
N GLY A 144 -22.72 -1.82 -23.17
CA GLY A 144 -22.35 -0.53 -22.61
C GLY A 144 -21.78 -0.65 -21.20
N SER A 145 -22.51 -1.34 -20.32
CA SER A 145 -22.05 -1.62 -18.95
C SER A 145 -20.83 -2.54 -18.96
N ALA A 146 -20.80 -3.55 -19.83
CA ALA A 146 -19.65 -4.44 -19.98
C ALA A 146 -18.35 -3.67 -20.31
N TYR A 147 -18.41 -2.66 -21.19
CA TYR A 147 -17.26 -1.83 -21.52
C TYR A 147 -16.78 -0.99 -20.34
N GLN A 148 -17.70 -0.41 -19.56
CA GLN A 148 -17.35 0.39 -18.37
C GLN A 148 -16.65 -0.47 -17.31
N TYR A 149 -17.17 -1.65 -16.99
CA TYR A 149 -16.55 -2.54 -16.02
C TYR A 149 -15.20 -3.09 -16.51
N ALA A 150 -15.07 -3.36 -17.81
CA ALA A 150 -13.80 -3.76 -18.40
C ALA A 150 -12.75 -2.65 -18.32
N GLN A 151 -13.13 -1.38 -18.56
CA GLN A 151 -12.21 -0.25 -18.37
C GLN A 151 -11.77 -0.07 -16.92
N LEU A 152 -12.67 -0.26 -15.95
CA LEU A 152 -12.32 -0.20 -14.52
C LEU A 152 -11.30 -1.30 -14.16
N ALA A 153 -11.49 -2.52 -14.67
CA ALA A 153 -10.55 -3.61 -14.49
C ALA A 153 -9.17 -3.31 -15.11
N VAL A 154 -9.13 -2.80 -16.35
CA VAL A 154 -7.88 -2.41 -17.05
C VAL A 154 -7.19 -1.24 -16.34
N LYS A 155 -7.94 -0.31 -15.73
CA LYS A 155 -7.36 0.81 -14.96
C LYS A 155 -6.64 0.33 -13.71
N ILE A 156 -7.12 -0.75 -13.09
CA ILE A 156 -6.53 -1.34 -11.89
C ILE A 156 -5.36 -2.26 -12.25
N ASP A 157 -5.54 -3.12 -13.27
CA ASP A 157 -4.49 -3.95 -13.83
C ASP A 157 -4.37 -3.79 -15.36
N PRO A 158 -3.47 -2.90 -15.82
CA PRO A 158 -3.27 -2.65 -17.25
C PRO A 158 -2.69 -3.84 -18.02
N LYS A 159 -2.17 -4.86 -17.32
CA LYS A 159 -1.55 -6.04 -17.94
C LYS A 159 -2.42 -7.28 -17.88
N SER A 160 -3.60 -7.20 -17.27
CA SER A 160 -4.53 -8.33 -17.22
C SER A 160 -5.00 -8.67 -18.63
N GLY A 161 -4.60 -9.85 -19.11
CA GLY A 161 -5.03 -10.37 -20.41
C GLY A 161 -6.54 -10.52 -20.51
N GLU A 162 -7.20 -10.96 -19.43
CA GLU A 162 -8.66 -11.12 -19.37
C GLU A 162 -9.38 -9.77 -19.46
N ALA A 163 -8.92 -8.75 -18.71
CA ALA A 163 -9.54 -7.43 -18.71
C ALA A 163 -9.39 -6.74 -20.07
N LEU A 164 -8.22 -6.86 -20.72
CA LEU A 164 -7.97 -6.33 -22.05
C LEU A 164 -8.82 -7.01 -23.12
N GLN A 165 -8.94 -8.34 -23.07
CA GLN A 165 -9.79 -9.09 -24.00
C GLN A 165 -11.27 -8.72 -23.85
N LEU A 166 -11.75 -8.60 -22.61
CA LEU A 166 -13.12 -8.18 -22.35
C LEU A 166 -13.38 -6.75 -22.84
N ALA A 167 -12.44 -5.82 -22.60
CA ALA A 167 -12.56 -4.44 -23.06
C ALA A 167 -12.63 -4.36 -24.59
N ALA A 168 -11.76 -5.07 -25.31
CA ALA A 168 -11.76 -5.11 -26.77
C ALA A 168 -13.07 -5.70 -27.34
N LYS A 169 -13.55 -6.81 -26.74
CA LYS A 169 -14.83 -7.43 -27.13
C LYS A 169 -16.01 -6.49 -26.91
N ALA A 170 -16.11 -5.88 -25.73
CA ALA A 170 -17.18 -4.94 -25.40
C ALA A 170 -17.13 -3.68 -26.28
N GLU A 171 -15.94 -3.13 -26.54
CA GLU A 171 -15.77 -1.96 -27.41
C GLU A 171 -16.25 -2.24 -28.85
N SER A 172 -15.87 -3.40 -29.39
CA SER A 172 -16.31 -3.81 -30.73
C SER A 172 -17.83 -3.93 -30.83
N ALA A 173 -18.47 -4.48 -29.80
CA ALA A 173 -19.93 -4.63 -29.73
C ALA A 173 -20.63 -3.26 -29.65
N VAL A 174 -20.17 -2.35 -28.78
CA VAL A 174 -20.72 -0.99 -28.67
C VAL A 174 -20.59 -0.23 -30.00
N LYS A 175 -19.43 -0.35 -30.67
CA LYS A 175 -19.21 0.27 -31.99
C LYS A 175 -20.16 -0.29 -33.05
N SER A 176 -20.38 -1.60 -33.08
CA SER A 176 -21.34 -2.21 -34.01
C SER A 176 -22.78 -1.77 -33.74
N PHE A 177 -23.21 -1.71 -32.48
CA PHE A 177 -24.54 -1.22 -32.12
C PHE A 177 -24.75 0.23 -32.56
N ARG A 178 -23.77 1.11 -32.30
CA ARG A 178 -23.84 2.51 -32.70
C ARG A 178 -23.88 2.69 -34.23
N LYS A 179 -23.12 1.88 -34.97
CA LYS A 179 -23.12 1.90 -36.44
C LYS A 179 -24.46 1.42 -37.00
N ASN A 180 -25.01 0.33 -36.46
CA ASN A 180 -26.31 -0.19 -36.87
C ASN A 180 -27.44 0.80 -36.58
N GLN A 181 -27.43 1.45 -35.41
CA GLN A 181 -28.41 2.47 -35.05
C GLN A 181 -28.33 3.67 -36.01
N LYS A 182 -27.12 4.17 -36.31
CA LYS A 182 -26.93 5.26 -37.27
C LYS A 182 -27.42 4.88 -38.67
N SER A 183 -27.16 3.65 -39.10
CA SER A 183 -27.61 3.12 -40.40
C SER A 183 -29.12 2.87 -40.49
N ALA A 184 -29.81 2.64 -39.37
CA ALA A 184 -31.25 2.46 -39.31
C ALA A 184 -32.00 3.82 -39.28
N ILE A 185 -31.42 4.83 -38.64
CA ILE A 185 -31.98 6.18 -38.54
C ILE A 185 -31.87 6.95 -39.88
N LEU A 186 -30.77 6.76 -40.63
CA LEU A 186 -30.54 7.40 -41.93
C LEU A 186 -31.68 7.18 -42.97
N PRO A 187 -32.21 5.96 -43.18
CA PRO A 187 -33.33 5.74 -44.08
C PRO A 187 -34.69 6.18 -43.53
N GLU A 188 -34.90 6.20 -42.20
CA GLU A 188 -36.13 6.74 -41.59
C GLU A 188 -36.25 8.25 -41.76
N ILE A 189 -35.15 9.00 -41.55
CA ILE A 189 -35.11 10.45 -41.77
C ILE A 189 -35.32 10.78 -43.25
N SER A 190 -34.73 10.00 -44.16
CA SER A 190 -34.93 10.18 -45.61
C SER A 190 -36.36 9.90 -46.07
N ARG A 191 -37.12 9.05 -45.37
CA ARG A 191 -38.54 8.78 -45.68
C ARG A 191 -39.46 9.82 -45.05
N GLY A 192 -39.23 10.22 -43.80
CA GLY A 192 -40.04 11.25 -43.13
C GLY A 192 -39.94 12.64 -43.76
N VAL A 193 -38.78 13.00 -44.30
CA VAL A 193 -38.59 14.30 -45.01
C VAL A 193 -39.24 14.29 -46.41
N SER A 194 -39.53 13.12 -46.99
CA SER A 194 -40.18 13.04 -48.31
C SER A 194 -41.70 13.15 -48.26
N GLU A 195 -42.34 13.02 -47.09
CA GLU A 195 -43.81 13.14 -46.92
C GLU A 195 -44.28 14.56 -46.54
N GLU A 196 -43.39 15.44 -46.06
CA GLU A 196 -43.68 16.87 -45.81
C GLU A 196 -43.35 17.76 -47.03
N GLY A 197 -43.66 17.27 -48.23
CA GLY A 197 -43.53 18.01 -49.48
C GLY A 197 -44.58 19.12 -49.59
N TYR A 198 -44.18 20.35 -49.24
CA TYR A 198 -44.60 21.63 -49.82
C TYR A 198 -45.89 21.65 -50.66
N THR A 199 -46.95 22.31 -50.14
CA THR A 199 -47.89 23.05 -50.97
C THR A 199 -47.76 24.53 -50.68
N VAL A 200 -47.03 25.24 -51.55
CA VAL A 200 -47.21 26.69 -51.76
C VAL A 200 -48.31 26.82 -52.79
N SER A 201 -49.47 27.33 -52.38
CA SER A 201 -50.40 28.21 -53.12
C SER A 201 -51.56 28.56 -52.21
#